data_AF-A0A4R5W077-F1
#
_entry.id   AF-A0A4R5W077-F1
#
_cell.length_a   1.000
_cell.length_b   1.000
_cell.length_c   1.000
_cell.angle_alpha   90.00
_cell.angle_beta   90.00
_cell.angle_gamma   90.00
#
_symmetry.space_group_name_H-M   'P 1'
#
loop_
_entity.id
_entity.type
_entity.pdbx_description
1 polymer ?
#
loop_
_entity_poly.entity_id
_entity_poly.type
_entity_poly.pdbx_seq_one_letter_code
_entity_poly.pdbx_strand_id
1 'polypeptide(L)' 'MLMHFQFKPLFKNQNIPGWSFSFYYKKQRYTGIYNQTGKIEWTLVPPLQEEVEWLTSQVHELMLYHVYDH' A
#
# COMPACT_ATOMS: atom_id res chain seq x y z
N MET A 1 5.73 11.68 -6.86
CA MET A 1 6.12 10.34 -7.34
C MET A 1 6.50 9.47 -6.14
N LEU A 2 5.95 8.25 -6.06
CA LEU A 2 6.33 7.28 -5.03
C LEU A 2 7.66 6.62 -5.42
N MET A 3 8.58 6.48 -4.46
CA MET A 3 9.90 5.88 -4.69
C MET A 3 10.04 4.58 -3.91
N HIS A 4 10.76 3.61 -4.49
CA HIS A 4 11.01 2.31 -3.88
C HIS A 4 9.74 1.61 -3.36
N PHE A 5 8.67 1.59 -4.17
CA PHE A 5 7.46 0.86 -3.82
C PHE A 5 7.75 -0.63 -3.76
N GLN A 6 7.50 -1.23 -2.61
CA GLN A 6 7.63 -2.65 -2.37
C GLN A 6 6.33 -3.15 -1.76
N PHE A 7 5.86 -4.30 -2.21
CA PHE A 7 4.73 -5.00 -1.62
C PHE A 7 5.10 -6.46 -1.36
N LYS A 8 4.53 -7.04 -0.30
CA LYS A 8 4.71 -8.44 0.07
C LYS A 8 3.38 -8.99 0.58
N PRO A 9 2.97 -10.21 0.17
CA PRO A 9 1.80 -10.86 0.75
C PRO A 9 2.03 -11.07 2.26
N LEU A 10 1.06 -10.71 3.08
CA LEU A 10 1.17 -10.83 4.55
C LEU A 10 1.24 -12.28 5.01
N PHE A 11 0.60 -13.19 4.28
CA PHE A 11 0.54 -14.60 4.64
C PHE A 11 0.85 -15.47 3.42
N LYS A 12 1.69 -16.49 3.61
CA LYS A 12 1.87 -17.57 2.63
C LYS A 12 0.62 -18.45 2.54
N ASN A 13 -0.17 -18.50 3.61
CA ASN A 13 -1.44 -19.21 3.63
C ASN A 13 -2.53 -18.32 3.02
N GLN A 14 -3.13 -18.81 1.94
CA GLN A 14 -4.07 -18.15 1.04
C GLN A 14 -5.37 -17.63 1.69
N ASN A 15 -5.56 -17.84 3.01
CA ASN A 15 -6.79 -17.52 3.72
C ASN A 15 -6.82 -16.10 4.33
N ILE A 16 -5.68 -15.40 4.40
CA ILE A 16 -5.68 -14.03 4.93
C ILE A 16 -5.33 -13.06 3.79
N PRO A 17 -6.34 -12.36 3.27
CA PRO A 17 -6.18 -11.48 2.13
C PRO A 17 -5.59 -10.12 2.51
N GLY A 18 -4.28 -9.98 2.39
CA GLY A 18 -3.64 -8.68 2.55
C GLY A 18 -2.19 -8.65 2.12
N TRP A 19 -1.75 -7.48 1.67
CA TRP A 19 -0.38 -7.21 1.26
C TRP A 19 0.19 -6.08 2.12
N SER A 20 1.32 -6.31 2.77
CA SER A 20 2.09 -5.21 3.34
C SER A 20 2.76 -4.46 2.21
N PHE A 21 2.67 -3.15 2.20
CA PHE A 21 3.42 -2.29 1.28
C PHE A 21 4.30 -1.31 2.05
N SER A 22 5.37 -0.88 1.40
CA SER A 22 6.23 0.20 1.89
C SER A 22 6.77 1.02 0.74
N PHE A 23 6.89 2.33 0.93
CA PHE A 23 7.46 3.24 -0.05
C PHE A 23 8.05 4.48 0.63
N TYR A 24 8.77 5.28 -0.15
CA TYR A 24 9.26 6.59 0.26
C TYR A 24 8.54 7.70 -0.50
N TYR A 25 8.13 8.72 0.24
CA TYR A 25 7.53 9.93 -0.29
C TYR A 25 7.97 11.13 0.55
N LYS A 26 8.42 12.22 -0.10
CA LYS A 26 8.98 13.41 0.57
C LYS A 26 10.08 13.09 1.61
N LYS A 27 10.96 12.12 1.31
CA LYS A 27 12.00 11.60 2.23
C LYS A 27 11.47 10.92 3.51
N GLN A 28 10.15 10.74 3.62
CA GLN A 28 9.51 10.00 4.69
C GLN A 28 9.18 8.58 4.21
N ARG A 29 9.42 7.59 5.08
CA ARG A 29 9.02 6.20 4.83
C ARG A 29 7.59 6.00 5.28
N TYR A 30 6.77 5.48 4.39
CA TYR A 30 5.40 5.06 4.66
C TYR A 30 5.28 3.56 4.53
N THR A 31 4.44 2.97 5.38
CA THR A 31 4.17 1.54 5.39
C THR A 31 2.74 1.31 5.83
N GLY A 32 2.13 0.27 5.28
CA GLY A 32 0.74 -0.06 5.53
C GLY A 32 0.39 -1.44 5.03
N ILE A 33 -0.85 -1.82 5.31
CA ILE A 33 -1.46 -3.05 4.85
C ILE A 33 -2.55 -2.68 3.86
N TYR A 34 -2.48 -3.26 2.68
CA TYR A 34 -3.51 -3.19 1.66
C TYR A 34 -4.34 -4.47 1.71
N ASN A 35 -5.61 -4.36 2.05
CA ASN A 35 -6.53 -5.49 2.09
C ASN A 35 -7.16 -5.74 0.70
N GLN A 36 -7.61 -6.96 0.41
CA GLN A 36 -8.31 -7.27 -0.85
C GLN A 36 -9.58 -6.44 -1.08
N THR A 37 -10.17 -5.90 -0.02
CA THR A 37 -11.31 -4.99 -0.10
C THR A 37 -10.94 -3.58 -0.61
N GLY A 38 -9.65 -3.31 -0.84
CA GLY A 38 -9.14 -1.99 -1.20
C GLY A 38 -8.85 -1.08 0.00
N LYS A 39 -9.11 -1.55 1.23
CA LYS A 39 -8.85 -0.77 2.44
C LYS A 39 -7.34 -0.74 2.75
N ILE A 40 -6.83 0.47 2.97
CA ILE A 40 -5.46 0.71 3.42
C ILE A 40 -5.43 0.96 4.93
N GLU A 41 -4.55 0.25 5.62
CA GLU A 41 -4.29 0.40 7.06
C GLU A 41 -2.84 0.82 7.26
N TRP A 42 -2.62 2.11 7.53
CA TRP A 42 -1.29 2.66 7.79
C TRP A 42 -0.75 2.17 9.13
N THR A 43 0.43 1.55 9.14
CA THR A 43 0.97 0.86 10.33
C THR A 43 2.00 1.67 11.10
N LEU A 44 2.54 2.75 10.52
CA LEU A 44 3.64 3.52 11.10
C LEU A 44 3.27 4.99 11.30
N VAL A 45 3.33 5.78 10.24
CA VAL A 45 2.93 7.19 10.24
C VAL A 45 1.84 7.34 9.19
N PRO A 46 0.59 7.64 9.59
CA PRO A 46 -0.43 7.96 8.62
C PRO A 46 -0.05 9.28 7.92
N PRO A 47 -0.26 9.37 6.60
CA PRO A 47 -0.08 10.63 5.89
C PRO A 47 -1.07 11.68 6.36
N LEU A 48 -0.76 12.95 6.09
CA LEU A 48 -1.66 14.08 6.35
C LEU A 48 -2.96 13.91 5.58
N GLN A 49 -4.05 14.48 6.08
CA GLN A 49 -5.37 14.36 5.46
C GLN A 49 -5.41 14.89 4.02
N GLU A 50 -4.59 15.89 3.68
CA GLU A 50 -4.43 16.41 2.32
C GLU A 50 -3.72 15.43 1.37
N GLU A 51 -2.87 14.53 1.89
CA GLU A 51 -2.08 13.60 1.08
C GLU A 51 -2.63 12.17 1.13
N VAL A 52 -3.44 11.84 2.14
CA VAL A 52 -3.93 10.47 2.35
C VAL A 52 -4.75 9.98 1.17
N GLU A 53 -5.60 10.82 0.59
CA GLU A 53 -6.42 10.47 -0.56
C GLU A 53 -5.56 10.20 -1.79
N TRP A 54 -4.63 11.11 -2.09
CA TRP A 54 -3.69 10.95 -3.20
C TRP A 54 -2.79 9.73 -3.04
N LEU A 55 -2.18 9.54 -1.86
CA LEU A 55 -1.34 8.38 -1.57
C LEU A 55 -2.13 7.07 -1.63
N THR A 56 -3.37 7.07 -1.13
CA THR A 56 -4.26 5.90 -1.22
C THR A 56 -4.55 5.55 -2.67
N SER A 57 -4.89 6.53 -3.51
CA SER A 57 -5.09 6.31 -4.95
C SER A 57 -3.84 5.74 -5.61
N GLN A 58 -2.67 6.34 -5.38
CA GLN A 58 -1.42 5.87 -5.96
C GLN A 58 -1.08 4.43 -5.56
N VAL A 59 -1.28 4.07 -4.29
CA VAL A 59 -1.06 2.70 -3.82
C VAL A 59 -2.09 1.76 -4.45
N HIS A 60 -3.36 2.17 -4.54
CA HIS A 60 -4.42 1.38 -5.14
C HIS A 60 -4.11 1.04 -6.61
N GLU A 61 -3.72 2.03 -7.41
CA GLU A 61 -3.33 1.83 -8.81
C GLU A 61 -2.13 0.89 -8.94
N LEU A 62 -1.09 1.07 -8.12
CA LEU A 62 0.09 0.19 -8.13
C LEU A 62 -0.26 -1.24 -7.74
N MET A 63 -1.12 -1.41 -6.74
CA MET A 63 -1.59 -2.73 -6.30
C MET A 63 -2.46 -3.39 -7.36
N LEU A 64 -3.39 -2.65 -7.99
CA LEU A 64 -4.23 -3.17 -9.07
C LEU A 64 -3.37 -3.69 -10.23
N TYR A 65 -2.39 -2.89 -10.66
CA TYR A 65 -1.46 -3.27 -11.73
C TYR A 65 -0.65 -4.53 -11.38
N HIS A 66 -0.21 -4.70 -10.12
CA HIS A 66 0.61 -5.85 -9.73
C HIS A 66 -0.17 -7.09 -9.33
N VAL A 67 -1.41 -6.95 -8.85
CA VAL A 67 -2.20 -8.05 -8.27
C VAL A 67 -3.23 -8.61 -9.25
N TYR A 68 -3.81 -7.78 -10.11
CA TYR A 68 -4.93 -8.18 -10.98
C TYR A 68 -4.59 -8.23 -12.47
N ASP A 69 -3.43 -7.72 -12.90
CA ASP A 69 -2.97 -7.84 -14.30
C ASP A 69 -2.28 -9.20 -14.56
N HIS A 70 -3.01 -10.30 -14.32
CA HIS A 70 -2.60 -11.66 -14.65
C HIS A 70 -3.76 -12.55 -15.10
#